data_AF-A0AAV3XTD4-F1
#
_entry.id   AF-A0AAV3XTD4-F1
#
_cell.length_a   1.000
_cell.length_b   1.000
_cell.length_c   1.000
_cell.angle_alpha   90.00
_cell.angle_beta   90.00
_cell.angle_gamma   90.00
#
_symmetry.space_group_name_H-M   'P 1'
#
loop_
_entity.id
_entity.type
_entity.pdbx_description
1 polymer ?
#
loop_
_entity_poly.entity_id
_entity_poly.type
_entity_poly.pdbx_seq_one_letter_code
_entity_poly.pdbx_strand_id
1 'polypeptide(L)'
;MAPIYGDVLCRALVICVVFSLFWTNANGMYVKAADTKEALDHLRDIISNSENKDPDTHSIICGDFNQANLKTVLPNFYQHVTCPTRGINTLDQCYSKMNSAYKAIERSGLGNSDHSCVLLLPKYIQKVKRSKPVTQTILSWTDSAVEALQDCFEQTDWTTFLDQSTNLHEYSEIVCDYIKFCENVCLPRKTITLFANNNAWFNKQVRRKLHEKDEAYRN
;
A
#
# COMPACT_ATOMS: atom_id res chain seq x y z
N MET A 1 -5.18 17.47 -7.36
CA MET A 1 -4.10 17.18 -6.41
C MET A 1 -4.52 16.01 -5.54
N ALA A 2 -3.94 14.82 -5.77
CA ALA A 2 -4.18 13.65 -4.92
C ALA A 2 -3.18 13.70 -3.76
N PRO A 3 -3.60 13.50 -2.49
CA PRO A 3 -2.67 13.44 -1.39
C PRO A 3 -1.88 12.13 -1.49
N ILE A 4 -0.55 12.27 -1.61
CA ILE A 4 0.42 11.19 -1.54
C ILE A 4 0.50 10.78 -0.06
N TYR A 5 -0.47 10.02 0.44
CA TYR A 5 -0.25 9.28 1.67
C TYR A 5 0.61 8.07 1.32
N GLY A 6 1.87 8.11 1.78
CA GLY A 6 2.76 6.96 1.77
C GLY A 6 2.05 5.71 2.29
N ASP A 7 2.38 4.56 1.72
CA ASP A 7 1.74 3.28 2.05
C ASP A 7 2.09 2.86 3.49
N VAL A 8 1.41 3.46 4.48
CA VAL A 8 1.41 3.00 5.86
C VAL A 8 0.66 1.68 5.90
N LEU A 9 1.40 0.57 5.95
CA LEU A 9 0.87 -0.75 6.21
C LEU A 9 0.26 -0.77 7.62
N CYS A 10 -1.05 -0.53 7.75
CA CYS A 10 -1.78 -0.83 8.98
C CYS A 10 -1.71 -2.35 9.21
N ARG A 11 -0.81 -2.80 10.09
CA ARG A 11 -0.70 -4.20 10.51
C ARG A 11 -1.72 -4.51 11.60
N ALA A 12 -2.07 -5.80 11.74
CA ALA A 12 -2.85 -6.25 12.88
C ALA A 12 -2.06 -6.01 14.17
N LEU A 13 -2.71 -5.41 15.17
CA LEU A 13 -2.15 -5.15 16.49
C LEU A 13 -2.95 -5.94 17.52
N VAL A 14 -2.28 -6.73 18.33
CA VAL A 14 -2.89 -7.34 19.52
C VAL A 14 -2.51 -6.45 20.70
N ILE A 15 -3.50 -5.86 21.35
CA ILE A 15 -3.28 -5.17 22.62
C ILE A 15 -3.48 -6.21 23.72
N CYS A 16 -2.36 -6.73 24.22
CA CYS A 16 -2.30 -7.52 25.44
C CYS A 16 -1.83 -6.59 26.56
N VAL A 17 -2.67 -6.30 27.55
CA VAL A 17 -2.21 -5.59 28.75
C VAL A 17 -1.55 -6.60 29.67
N VAL A 18 -0.30 -6.93 29.33
CA VAL A 18 0.67 -7.53 30.24
C VAL A 18 1.92 -6.69 30.07
N PHE A 19 2.52 -6.28 31.19
CA PHE A 19 3.74 -5.46 31.23
C PHE A 19 4.75 -5.80 30.11
N SER A 20 5.40 -4.74 29.60
CA SER A 20 6.59 -4.69 28.73
C SER A 20 6.37 -4.54 27.21
N LEU A 21 6.80 -3.37 26.72
CA LEU A 21 7.45 -3.07 25.42
C LEU A 21 7.38 -4.14 24.33
N PHE A 22 6.71 -3.82 23.21
CA PHE A 22 7.05 -4.37 21.89
C PHE A 22 7.05 -3.27 20.81
N TRP A 23 8.10 -3.28 20.01
CA TRP A 23 8.54 -2.21 19.13
C TRP A 23 7.83 -2.27 17.76
N THR A 24 6.87 -1.38 17.53
CA THR A 24 6.60 -0.67 16.26
C THR A 24 5.82 0.61 16.60
N ASN A 25 6.50 1.72 16.94
CA ASN A 25 5.93 3.05 17.25
C ASN A 25 4.59 3.06 18.03
N ALA A 26 4.39 2.10 18.93
CA ALA A 26 3.23 1.99 19.78
C ALA A 26 3.65 2.43 21.19
N ASN A 27 3.19 3.62 21.61
CA ASN A 27 3.43 4.09 22.97
C ASN A 27 2.38 3.46 23.89
N GLY A 28 2.82 2.57 24.77
CA GLY A 28 2.01 1.98 25.84
C GLY A 28 1.78 2.98 26.96
N MET A 29 0.54 3.24 27.36
CA MET A 29 0.24 4.12 28.52
C MET A 29 -0.55 3.40 29.61
N TYR A 30 -0.20 3.71 30.86
CA TYR A 30 -1.00 3.43 32.04
C TYR A 30 -1.20 4.74 32.82
N VAL A 31 -2.45 5.21 32.94
CA VAL A 31 -2.76 6.46 33.65
C VAL A 31 -3.33 6.14 35.03
N LYS A 32 -2.65 6.63 36.09
CA LYS A 32 -3.23 6.66 37.44
C LYS A 32 -4.21 7.84 37.54
N ALA A 33 -5.38 7.62 38.13
CA ALA A 33 -6.46 8.61 38.18
C ALA A 33 -6.05 9.98 38.76
N ALA A 34 -5.10 10.01 39.71
CA ALA A 34 -4.65 11.24 40.37
C ALA A 34 -3.78 12.16 39.50
N ASP A 35 -3.28 11.71 38.35
CA ASP A 35 -2.27 12.44 37.56
C ASP A 35 -2.56 12.46 36.06
N THR A 36 -3.85 12.54 35.74
CA THR A 36 -4.32 12.41 34.35
C THR A 36 -3.81 13.54 33.46
N LYS A 37 -3.69 14.77 33.99
CA LYS A 37 -3.31 15.93 33.18
C LYS A 37 -1.82 15.91 32.81
N GLU A 38 -0.94 15.68 33.79
CA GLU A 38 0.51 15.66 33.55
C GLU A 38 0.89 14.53 32.58
N ALA A 39 0.31 13.35 32.75
CA ALA A 39 0.54 12.22 31.86
C ALA A 39 0.10 12.51 30.41
N LEU A 40 -1.05 13.17 30.23
CA LEU A 40 -1.55 13.54 28.90
C LEU A 40 -0.70 14.65 28.26
N ASP A 41 -0.29 15.67 29.02
CA ASP A 41 0.60 16.73 28.53
C ASP A 41 1.96 16.15 28.13
N HIS A 42 2.53 15.26 28.94
CA HIS A 42 3.79 14.59 28.64
C HIS A 42 3.70 13.74 27.36
N LEU A 43 2.60 12.99 27.18
CA LEU A 43 2.35 12.24 25.94
C LEU A 43 2.26 13.16 24.72
N ARG A 44 1.53 14.29 24.84
CA ARG A 44 1.41 15.27 23.76
C ARG A 44 2.78 15.76 23.33
N ASP A 45 3.67 16.05 24.28
CA ASP A 45 5.00 16.56 24.00
C ASP A 45 5.88 15.50 23.32
N ILE A 46 5.84 14.24 23.76
CA ILE A 46 6.53 13.12 23.09
C ILE A 46 6.06 12.97 21.64
N ILE A 47 4.74 12.95 21.42
CA ILE A 47 4.15 12.76 20.10
C ILE A 47 4.50 13.93 19.18
N SER A 48 4.34 15.16 19.67
CA SER A 48 4.67 16.37 18.91
C SER A 48 6.15 16.40 18.52
N ASN A 49 7.05 16.02 19.43
CA ASN A 49 8.48 15.93 19.13
C ASN A 49 8.79 14.85 18.09
N SER A 50 8.13 13.69 18.15
CA SER A 50 8.30 12.63 17.17
C SER A 50 7.83 13.06 15.78
N GLU A 51 6.69 13.73 15.70
CA GLU A 51 6.11 14.20 14.43
C GLU A 51 6.89 15.38 13.83
N ASN A 52 7.43 16.26 14.66
CA ASN A 52 8.29 17.36 14.20
C ASN A 52 9.62 16.84 13.65
N LYS A 53 10.12 15.70 14.16
CA LYS A 53 11.36 15.09 13.70
C LYS A 53 11.20 14.38 12.36
N ASP A 54 10.07 13.73 12.15
CA ASP A 54 9.76 13.00 10.92
C ASP A 54 8.26 13.16 10.58
N PRO A 55 7.92 14.02 9.60
CA PRO A 55 6.55 14.28 9.18
C PRO A 55 5.79 13.04 8.69
N ASP A 56 6.50 12.00 8.25
CA ASP A 56 5.90 10.74 7.79
C ASP A 56 5.65 9.76 8.95
N THR A 57 5.99 10.13 10.20
CA THR A 57 5.73 9.33 11.39
C THR A 57 4.23 9.11 11.58
N HIS A 58 3.86 7.84 11.74
CA HIS A 58 2.51 7.45 12.16
C HIS A 58 2.51 6.95 13.61
N SER A 59 1.93 7.71 14.53
CA SER A 59 1.82 7.34 15.93
C SER A 59 0.53 6.57 16.23
N ILE A 60 0.67 5.45 16.92
CA ILE A 60 -0.44 4.70 17.52
C ILE A 60 -0.23 4.71 19.03
N ILE A 61 -1.24 5.17 19.78
CA ILE A 61 -1.19 5.20 21.24
C ILE A 61 -2.19 4.19 21.76
N CYS A 62 -1.73 3.21 22.52
CA CYS A 62 -2.58 2.18 23.08
C CYS A 62 -2.25 1.95 24.56
N GLY A 63 -3.24 1.57 25.35
CA GLY A 63 -3.00 1.23 26.75
C GLY A 63 -4.25 1.41 27.59
N ASP A 64 -4.07 1.35 28.91
CA ASP A 64 -5.11 1.57 29.90
C ASP A 64 -5.16 3.07 30.26
N PHE A 65 -6.20 3.73 29.77
CA PHE A 65 -6.43 5.14 30.00
C PHE A 65 -7.20 5.39 31.29
N ASN A 66 -7.81 4.37 31.90
CA ASN A 66 -8.76 4.53 32.99
C ASN A 66 -9.83 5.60 32.65
N GLN A 67 -9.74 6.78 33.27
CA GLN A 67 -10.67 7.91 33.05
C GLN A 67 -10.08 8.98 32.11
N ALA A 68 -8.85 8.82 31.66
CA ALA A 68 -8.15 9.77 30.80
C ALA A 68 -8.77 9.79 29.40
N ASN A 69 -8.87 10.99 28.82
CA ASN A 69 -9.33 11.18 27.45
C ASN A 69 -8.25 11.87 26.64
N LEU A 70 -7.59 11.13 25.74
CA LEU A 70 -6.49 11.68 24.92
C LEU A 70 -6.93 12.86 24.04
N LYS A 71 -8.21 12.93 23.66
CA LYS A 71 -8.72 13.99 22.79
C LYS A 71 -8.64 15.38 23.41
N THR A 72 -8.48 15.49 24.73
CA THR A 72 -8.32 16.79 25.41
C THR A 72 -7.01 17.47 25.04
N VAL A 73 -5.96 16.69 24.79
CA VAL A 73 -4.62 17.19 24.41
C VAL A 73 -4.31 16.97 22.93
N LEU A 74 -4.92 15.96 22.30
CA LEU A 74 -4.71 15.56 20.91
C LEU A 74 -6.05 15.35 20.19
N PRO A 75 -6.78 16.42 19.84
CA PRO A 75 -8.14 16.33 19.28
C PRO A 75 -8.19 15.64 17.91
N ASN A 76 -7.08 15.64 17.17
CA ASN A 76 -6.97 15.04 15.83
C ASN A 76 -6.78 13.52 15.85
N PHE A 77 -6.70 12.90 17.04
CA PHE A 77 -6.59 11.46 17.19
C PHE A 77 -7.97 10.81 17.33
N TYR A 78 -8.15 9.70 16.62
CA TYR A 78 -9.37 8.91 16.59
C TYR A 78 -9.20 7.67 17.45
N GLN A 79 -10.16 7.44 18.34
CA GLN A 79 -10.23 6.26 19.21
C GLN A 79 -10.81 5.07 18.42
N HIS A 80 -10.24 3.88 18.58
CA HIS A 80 -10.62 2.67 17.83
C HIS A 80 -11.25 1.52 18.64
N VAL A 81 -11.15 1.54 19.98
CA VAL A 81 -11.70 0.48 20.85
C VAL A 81 -13.13 0.80 21.25
N THR A 82 -14.08 0.00 20.80
CA THR A 82 -15.52 0.22 21.02
C THR A 82 -16.19 -0.85 21.87
N CYS A 83 -15.44 -1.88 22.25
CA CYS A 83 -15.91 -2.96 23.11
C CYS A 83 -15.47 -2.73 24.56
N PRO A 84 -16.21 -3.26 25.55
CA PRO A 84 -15.76 -3.26 26.94
C PRO A 84 -14.41 -3.96 27.09
N THR A 85 -13.60 -3.46 28.01
CA THR A 85 -12.27 -4.01 28.31
C THR A 85 -12.12 -4.34 29.79
N ARG A 86 -13.01 -3.87 30.66
CA ARG A 86 -13.12 -4.29 32.06
C ARG A 86 -14.58 -4.21 32.52
N GLY A 87 -15.23 -5.37 32.68
CA GLY A 87 -16.67 -5.41 32.94
C GLY A 87 -17.45 -4.73 31.82
N ILE A 88 -18.20 -3.67 32.14
CA ILE A 88 -18.94 -2.85 31.15
C ILE A 88 -18.15 -1.62 30.65
N ASN A 89 -16.98 -1.36 31.22
CA ASN A 89 -16.21 -0.16 30.95
C ASN A 89 -15.19 -0.39 29.84
N THR A 90 -14.91 0.66 29.05
CA THR A 90 -13.84 0.69 28.04
C THR A 90 -12.68 1.54 28.56
N LEU A 91 -11.81 0.92 29.37
CA LEU A 91 -10.66 1.59 29.98
C LEU A 91 -9.44 1.54 29.05
N ASP A 92 -9.29 0.43 28.33
CA ASP A 92 -8.23 0.25 27.36
C ASP A 92 -8.64 0.88 26.04
N GLN A 93 -7.83 1.83 25.59
CA GLN A 93 -8.12 2.61 24.41
C GLN A 93 -6.94 2.56 23.45
N CYS A 94 -7.23 2.75 22.17
CA CYS A 94 -6.24 2.86 21.12
C CYS A 94 -6.59 4.04 20.24
N TYR A 95 -5.62 4.91 19.99
CA TYR A 95 -5.75 6.15 19.24
C TYR A 95 -4.76 6.21 18.09
N SER A 96 -5.19 6.74 16.95
CA SER A 96 -4.29 7.14 15.86
C SER A 96 -4.87 8.31 15.07
N LYS A 97 -4.06 8.99 14.25
CA LYS A 97 -4.52 10.08 13.37
C LYS A 97 -5.41 9.62 12.21
N MET A 98 -5.47 8.32 11.95
CA MET A 98 -6.25 7.79 10.84
C MET A 98 -7.65 7.42 11.33
N ASN A 99 -8.66 8.11 10.81
CA ASN A 99 -10.05 7.80 11.14
C ASN A 99 -10.43 6.38 10.66
N SER A 100 -11.14 5.62 11.51
CA SER A 100 -11.63 4.28 11.21
C SER A 100 -10.51 3.33 10.72
N ALA A 101 -9.31 3.45 11.29
CA ALA A 101 -8.15 2.63 10.90
C ALA A 101 -8.31 1.17 11.34
N TYR A 102 -8.97 0.94 12.48
CA TYR A 102 -9.09 -0.39 13.06
C TYR A 102 -10.53 -0.78 13.39
N LYS A 103 -10.77 -2.09 13.41
CA LYS A 103 -11.93 -2.75 14.02
C LYS A 103 -11.43 -3.44 15.29
N ALA A 104 -11.97 -3.05 16.44
CA ALA A 104 -11.73 -3.72 17.71
C ALA A 104 -12.59 -4.98 17.83
N ILE A 105 -11.98 -6.06 18.32
CA ILE A 105 -12.63 -7.31 18.65
C ILE A 105 -12.18 -7.70 20.04
N GLU A 106 -13.14 -7.83 20.96
CA GLU A 106 -12.89 -8.31 22.31
C GLU A 106 -12.38 -9.76 22.28
N ARG A 107 -11.41 -10.05 23.16
CA ARG A 107 -10.83 -11.36 23.41
C ARG A 107 -10.78 -11.58 24.91
N SER A 108 -10.84 -12.85 25.31
CA SER A 108 -10.67 -13.24 26.71
C SER A 108 -9.40 -12.61 27.29
N GLY A 109 -9.48 -12.19 28.55
CA GLY A 109 -8.32 -11.73 29.30
C GLY A 109 -7.20 -12.78 29.33
N LEU A 110 -5.97 -12.32 29.48
CA LEU A 110 -4.81 -13.19 29.61
C LEU A 110 -4.56 -13.53 31.08
N GLY A 111 -4.42 -14.84 31.36
CA GLY A 111 -4.16 -15.33 32.70
C GLY A 111 -5.26 -14.91 33.68
N ASN A 112 -4.86 -14.28 34.79
CA ASN A 112 -5.76 -13.80 35.84
C ASN A 112 -6.05 -12.29 35.72
N SER A 113 -5.85 -11.69 34.55
CA SER A 113 -6.20 -10.29 34.32
C SER A 113 -7.71 -10.11 34.43
N ASP A 114 -8.14 -9.05 35.11
CA ASP A 114 -9.52 -8.59 35.14
C ASP A 114 -9.89 -7.72 33.92
N HIS A 115 -8.95 -7.51 33.00
CA HIS A 115 -9.17 -6.85 31.72
C HIS A 115 -9.29 -7.87 30.57
N SER A 116 -10.23 -7.64 29.67
CA SER A 116 -10.33 -8.32 28.37
C SER A 116 -9.23 -7.81 27.44
N CYS A 117 -8.68 -8.70 26.60
CA CYS A 117 -7.76 -8.29 25.53
C CYS A 117 -8.52 -7.72 24.34
N VAL A 118 -7.88 -6.84 23.57
CA VAL A 118 -8.47 -6.27 22.36
C VAL A 118 -7.60 -6.57 21.15
N LEU A 119 -8.19 -7.28 20.19
CA LEU A 119 -7.59 -7.51 18.88
C LEU A 119 -8.02 -6.38 17.93
N LEU A 120 -7.06 -5.60 17.44
CA LEU A 120 -7.30 -4.56 16.44
C LEU A 120 -6.95 -5.08 15.05
N LEU A 121 -8.00 -5.30 14.26
CA LEU A 121 -7.86 -5.65 12.85
C LEU A 121 -7.86 -4.37 12.00
N PRO A 122 -6.89 -4.19 11.09
CA PRO A 122 -6.90 -3.05 10.20
C PRO A 122 -8.13 -3.10 9.30
N LYS A 123 -8.88 -2.00 9.24
CA LYS A 123 -9.96 -1.80 8.26
C LYS A 123 -9.42 -1.48 6.87
N TYR A 124 -8.16 -1.01 6.80
CA TYR A 124 -7.51 -0.76 5.53
C TYR A 124 -7.30 -2.05 4.75
N ILE A 125 -8.04 -2.17 3.65
CA ILE A 125 -7.82 -3.18 2.61
C ILE A 125 -6.82 -2.59 1.60
N GLN A 126 -5.68 -3.29 1.43
CA GLN A 126 -4.59 -2.94 0.50
C GLN A 126 -5.12 -2.48 -0.86
N LYS A 127 -4.56 -1.40 -1.44
CA LYS A 127 -4.92 -0.86 -2.77
C LYS A 127 -5.06 -1.93 -3.86
N VAL A 128 -4.23 -2.97 -3.84
CA VAL A 128 -4.28 -4.12 -4.77
C VAL A 128 -5.64 -4.83 -4.77
N LYS A 129 -6.32 -4.88 -3.63
CA LYS A 129 -7.67 -5.45 -3.48
C LYS A 129 -8.79 -4.44 -3.77
N ARG A 130 -8.48 -3.15 -3.97
CA ARG A 130 -9.46 -2.08 -4.27
C ARG A 130 -9.62 -1.84 -5.76
N SER A 131 -8.54 -1.92 -6.54
CA SER A 131 -8.58 -1.74 -8.00
C SER A 131 -8.82 -3.08 -8.69
N LYS A 132 -9.86 -3.16 -9.53
CA LYS A 132 -10.02 -4.32 -10.42
C LYS A 132 -8.80 -4.40 -11.34
N PRO A 133 -8.27 -5.60 -11.61
CA PRO A 133 -7.21 -5.76 -12.59
C PRO A 133 -7.67 -5.20 -13.94
N VAL A 134 -6.79 -4.46 -14.60
CA VAL A 134 -7.07 -3.88 -15.92
C VAL A 134 -6.55 -4.86 -16.96
N THR A 135 -7.44 -5.28 -17.86
CA THR A 135 -7.07 -6.08 -19.02
C THR A 135 -6.60 -5.14 -20.12
N GLN A 136 -5.39 -5.35 -20.62
CA GLN A 136 -4.84 -4.60 -21.76
C GLN A 136 -4.42 -5.57 -22.85
N THR A 137 -4.76 -5.25 -24.10
CA THR A 137 -4.24 -5.95 -25.28
C THR A 137 -2.97 -5.25 -25.73
N ILE A 138 -1.89 -6.02 -25.87
CA ILE A 138 -0.59 -5.56 -26.34
C ILE A 138 -0.13 -6.37 -27.56
N LEU A 139 0.76 -5.80 -28.36
CA LEU A 139 1.47 -6.54 -29.40
C LEU A 139 2.52 -7.44 -28.76
N SER A 140 2.60 -8.69 -29.21
CA SER A 140 3.51 -9.70 -28.69
C SER A 140 4.69 -9.89 -29.64
N TRP A 141 5.86 -9.42 -29.20
CA TRP A 141 7.12 -9.53 -29.92
C TRP A 141 7.79 -10.88 -29.65
N THR A 142 7.30 -11.93 -30.31
CA THR A 142 7.97 -13.24 -30.34
C THR A 142 8.96 -13.30 -31.49
N ASP A 143 10.02 -14.11 -31.39
CA ASP A 143 11.05 -14.23 -32.43
C ASP A 143 10.45 -14.49 -33.82
N SER A 144 9.53 -15.46 -33.94
CA SER A 144 8.82 -15.73 -35.20
C SER A 144 7.96 -14.57 -35.72
N ALA A 145 7.44 -13.71 -34.85
CA ALA A 145 6.65 -12.54 -35.26
C ALA A 145 7.56 -11.37 -35.69
N VAL A 146 8.76 -11.29 -35.10
CA VAL A 146 9.80 -10.37 -35.54
C VAL A 146 10.31 -10.78 -36.92
N GLU A 147 10.59 -12.06 -37.15
CA GLU A 147 10.97 -12.59 -38.46
C GLU A 147 9.90 -12.28 -39.52
N ALA A 148 8.62 -12.56 -39.25
CA ALA A 148 7.54 -12.24 -40.17
C ALA A 148 7.41 -10.73 -40.46
N LEU A 149 7.71 -9.86 -39.49
CA LEU A 149 7.73 -8.42 -39.69
C LEU A 149 8.93 -7.98 -40.55
N GLN A 150 10.09 -8.59 -40.35
CA GLN A 150 11.28 -8.36 -41.16
C GLN A 150 11.04 -8.76 -42.62
N ASP A 151 10.50 -9.95 -42.86
CA ASP A 151 10.15 -10.42 -44.21
C ASP A 151 9.16 -9.47 -44.91
N CYS A 152 8.19 -8.93 -44.16
CA CYS A 152 7.23 -7.96 -44.67
C CYS A 152 7.92 -6.66 -45.12
N PHE A 153 8.88 -6.16 -44.34
CA PHE A 153 9.64 -4.96 -44.69
C PHE A 153 10.63 -5.17 -45.84
N GLU A 154 11.23 -6.35 -45.95
CA GLU A 154 12.12 -6.70 -47.07
C GLU A 154 11.39 -6.79 -48.40
N GLN A 155 10.13 -7.25 -48.38
CA GLN A 155 9.28 -7.33 -49.57
C GLN A 155 8.59 -6.00 -49.92
N THR A 156 8.68 -5.00 -49.05
CA THR A 156 8.06 -3.69 -49.27
C THR A 156 8.90 -2.86 -50.23
N ASP A 157 8.29 -2.41 -51.32
CA ASP A 157 8.90 -1.40 -52.19
C ASP A 157 8.72 0.01 -51.59
N TRP A 158 9.72 0.46 -50.84
CA TRP A 158 9.73 1.77 -50.20
C TRP A 158 9.78 2.95 -51.18
N THR A 159 10.24 2.73 -52.42
CA THR A 159 10.35 3.79 -53.43
C THR A 159 8.98 4.31 -53.86
N THR A 160 7.97 3.42 -53.87
CA THR A 160 6.58 3.78 -54.15
C THR A 160 6.05 4.85 -53.19
N PHE A 161 6.43 4.84 -51.90
CA PHE A 161 5.98 5.87 -50.95
C PHE A 161 6.66 7.21 -51.20
N LEU A 162 7.93 7.20 -51.63
CA LEU A 162 8.65 8.42 -51.96
C LEU A 162 8.04 9.10 -53.18
N ASP A 163 7.71 8.32 -54.22
CA ASP A 163 7.13 8.83 -55.47
C ASP A 163 5.70 9.38 -55.28
N GLN A 164 4.97 8.90 -54.27
CA GLN A 164 3.62 9.35 -53.94
C GLN A 164 3.59 10.55 -52.99
N SER A 165 4.74 10.94 -52.42
CA SER A 165 4.81 12.00 -51.41
C SER A 165 5.22 13.32 -52.03
N THR A 166 4.48 14.39 -51.70
CA THR A 166 4.77 15.74 -52.22
C THR A 166 5.85 16.45 -51.39
N ASN A 167 6.04 16.04 -50.14
CA ASN A 167 7.00 16.61 -49.22
C ASN A 167 7.44 15.58 -48.15
N LEU A 168 8.48 15.92 -47.40
CA LEU A 168 9.07 15.04 -46.37
C LEU A 168 8.09 14.68 -45.23
N HIS A 169 7.18 15.59 -44.89
CA HIS A 169 6.22 15.35 -43.81
C HIS A 169 5.21 14.27 -44.22
N GLU A 170 4.64 14.40 -45.41
CA GLU A 170 3.72 13.42 -46.00
C GLU A 170 4.39 12.04 -46.16
N TYR A 171 5.65 12.01 -46.61
CA TYR A 171 6.43 10.78 -46.68
C TYR A 171 6.58 10.11 -45.30
N SER A 172 6.92 10.88 -44.27
CA SER A 172 7.04 10.36 -42.92
C SER A 172 5.71 9.81 -42.40
N GLU A 173 4.59 10.46 -42.68
CA GLU A 173 3.27 10.01 -42.24
C GLU A 173 2.89 8.68 -42.91
N ILE A 174 3.04 8.60 -44.23
CA ILE A 174 2.75 7.38 -45.01
C ILE A 174 3.60 6.21 -44.54
N VAL A 175 4.91 6.42 -44.36
CA VAL A 175 5.82 5.38 -43.87
C VAL A 175 5.47 4.95 -42.44
N CYS A 176 5.18 5.89 -41.54
CA CYS A 176 4.78 5.56 -40.17
C CYS A 176 3.47 4.77 -40.13
N ASP A 177 2.49 5.12 -40.95
CA ASP A 177 1.20 4.43 -40.98
C ASP A 177 1.31 3.05 -41.63
N TYR A 178 2.15 2.89 -42.65
CA TYR A 178 2.45 1.58 -43.23
C TYR A 178 3.19 0.69 -42.24
N ILE A 179 4.17 1.20 -41.50
CA ILE A 179 4.85 0.44 -40.44
C ILE A 179 3.85 -0.04 -39.38
N LYS A 180 2.95 0.84 -38.91
CA LYS A 180 1.88 0.44 -37.98
C LYS A 180 0.95 -0.61 -38.59
N PHE A 181 0.68 -0.53 -39.89
CA PHE A 181 -0.10 -1.56 -40.59
C PHE A 181 0.62 -2.91 -40.55
N CYS A 182 1.91 -2.96 -40.91
CA CYS A 182 2.71 -4.17 -40.85
C CYS A 182 2.80 -4.74 -39.43
N GLU A 183 3.00 -3.89 -38.41
CA GLU A 183 2.95 -4.31 -37.00
C GLU A 183 1.61 -4.96 -36.65
N ASN A 184 0.49 -4.41 -37.11
CA ASN A 184 -0.83 -4.95 -36.83
C ASN A 184 -1.15 -6.26 -37.56
N VAL A 185 -0.49 -6.53 -38.68
CA VAL A 185 -0.63 -7.74 -39.51
C VAL A 185 0.30 -8.84 -39.01
N CYS A 186 1.58 -8.53 -38.78
CA CYS A 186 2.60 -9.52 -38.45
C CYS A 186 2.66 -9.84 -36.96
N LEU A 187 2.36 -8.89 -36.07
CA LEU A 187 2.51 -9.11 -34.63
C LEU A 187 1.22 -9.67 -34.00
N PRO A 188 1.28 -10.85 -33.35
CA PRO A 188 0.12 -11.39 -32.66
C PRO A 188 -0.25 -10.52 -31.46
N ARG A 189 -1.55 -10.38 -31.20
CA ARG A 189 -2.06 -9.67 -30.02
C ARG A 189 -2.14 -10.62 -28.84
N LYS A 190 -1.65 -10.16 -27.69
CA LYS A 190 -1.76 -10.88 -26.42
C LYS A 190 -2.48 -10.02 -25.39
N THR A 191 -3.40 -10.65 -24.68
CA THR A 191 -4.10 -10.04 -23.56
C THR A 191 -3.28 -10.24 -22.28
N ILE A 192 -2.92 -9.14 -21.63
CA ILE A 192 -2.28 -9.15 -20.32
C ILE A 192 -3.21 -8.55 -19.27
N THR A 193 -3.09 -9.06 -18.04
CA THR A 193 -3.80 -8.52 -16.88
C THR A 193 -2.81 -7.72 -16.04
N LEU A 194 -3.10 -6.43 -15.89
CA LEU A 194 -2.32 -5.50 -15.08
C LEU A 194 -2.98 -5.34 -13.71
N PHE A 195 -2.19 -5.54 -12.67
CA PHE A 195 -2.59 -5.29 -11.30
C PHE A 195 -2.01 -3.95 -10.82
N ALA A 196 -2.64 -3.28 -9.86
CA ALA A 196 -2.14 -1.98 -9.37
C ALA A 196 -0.75 -2.02 -8.72
N ASN A 197 -0.21 -3.21 -8.43
CA ASN A 197 1.15 -3.41 -7.94
C ASN A 197 2.15 -3.85 -9.04
N ASN A 198 1.75 -3.91 -10.32
CA ASN A 198 2.71 -4.08 -11.42
C ASN A 198 3.50 -2.78 -11.59
N ASN A 199 4.44 -2.54 -10.69
CA ASN A 199 5.39 -1.46 -10.81
C ASN A 199 6.22 -1.65 -12.08
N ALA A 200 6.47 -0.57 -12.83
CA ALA A 200 7.22 -0.62 -14.09
C ALA A 200 8.63 -1.23 -13.93
N TRP A 201 9.24 -1.07 -12.75
CA TRP A 201 10.54 -1.67 -12.43
C TRP A 201 10.48 -3.18 -12.15
N PHE A 202 9.30 -3.76 -11.87
CA PHE A 202 9.12 -5.19 -11.57
C PHE A 202 8.89 -6.04 -12.84
N ASN A 203 9.88 -5.98 -13.72
CA ASN A 203 9.87 -6.64 -15.03
C ASN A 203 10.24 -8.13 -14.95
N LYS A 204 10.25 -8.81 -16.11
CA LYS A 204 10.55 -10.26 -16.23
C LYS A 204 11.92 -10.63 -15.63
N GLN A 205 12.94 -9.78 -15.77
CA GLN A 205 14.27 -10.06 -15.23
C GLN A 205 14.29 -9.99 -13.71
N VAL A 206 13.64 -8.98 -13.11
CA VAL A 206 13.53 -8.85 -11.66
C VAL A 206 12.75 -10.02 -11.08
N ARG A 207 11.66 -10.42 -11.75
CA ARG A 207 10.84 -11.57 -11.34
C ARG A 207 11.63 -12.88 -11.38
N ARG A 208 12.48 -13.07 -12.41
CA ARG A 208 13.39 -14.20 -12.52
C ARG A 208 14.41 -14.23 -11.36
N LYS A 209 15.11 -13.12 -11.11
CA LYS A 209 16.09 -13.03 -10.01
C LYS A 209 15.47 -13.29 -8.64
N LEU A 210 14.23 -12.83 -8.43
CA LEU A 210 13.51 -13.11 -7.19
C LEU A 210 13.22 -14.60 -7.03
N HIS A 211 12.78 -15.27 -8.11
CA HIS A 211 12.55 -16.72 -8.12
C HIS A 211 13.84 -17.50 -7.83
N GLU A 212 14.94 -17.16 -8.51
CA GLU A 212 16.27 -17.77 -8.29
C GLU A 212 16.72 -17.63 -6.84
N LYS A 213 16.55 -16.44 -6.23
CA LYS A 213 16.84 -16.21 -4.81
C LYS A 213 15.96 -17.06 -3.89
N ASP A 214 14.67 -17.16 -4.19
CA ASP A 214 13.72 -17.92 -3.37
C ASP A 214 13.92 -19.44 -3.50
N GLU A 215 14.41 -19.93 -4.62
CA GLU A 215 14.85 -21.33 -4.79
C GLU A 215 16.15 -21.60 -4.05
N ALA A 216 17.15 -20.71 -4.17
CA ALA A 216 18.42 -20.83 -3.46
C ALA A 216 18.26 -20.80 -1.94
N TYR A 217 17.23 -20.13 -1.41
CA TYR A 217 16.92 -20.12 0.02
C TYR A 217 16.17 -21.38 0.51
N ARG A 218 15.51 -22.10 -0.40
CA ARG A 218 14.75 -23.32 -0.09
C ARG A 218 15.57 -24.60 -0.15
N ASN A 219 16.74 -24.55 -0.78
CA ASN A 219 17.76 -25.60 -0.78
C ASN A 219 18.78 -25.36 0.34
#